data_AF-A0A356AYY4-F1
#
_entry.id   AF-A0A356AYY4-F1
#
_cell.length_a   1.000
_cell.length_b   1.000
_cell.length_c   1.000
_cell.angle_alpha   90.00
_cell.angle_beta   90.00
_cell.angle_gamma   90.00
#
_symmetry.space_group_name_H-M   'P 1'
#
loop_
_entity.id
_entity.type
_entity.pdbx_description
1 polymer ?
#
loop_
_entity_poly.entity_id
_entity_poly.type
_entity_poly.pdbx_seq_one_letter_code
_entity_poly.pdbx_strand_id
1 'polypeptide(L)'
;IFDLFWWSILGEMLSYTKNPAKVFGIGLSANVLGVLLGDVLGVIITSIHLSKAEVAVMALTVVCITLVMLPPLNKQLLLLLKSHVYLNSFDLMDKDRQEGILNQSQMKDPLTEREQEVLQVILSGKSNKEIAAMLFITESTVKTHVRNIFSKYDVSSRAELITTLLKNHTDS
;
A
#
# COMPACT_ATOMS: atom_id res chain seq x y z
N ILE A 1 1.54 -25.48 15.26
CA ILE A 1 2.18 -24.69 14.18
C ILE A 1 1.58 -23.29 14.11
N PHE A 2 0.25 -23.13 14.08
CA PHE A 2 -0.41 -21.82 14.04
C PHE A 2 -0.19 -20.95 15.28
N ASP A 3 -0.17 -21.51 16.50
CA ASP A 3 0.14 -20.75 17.72
C ASP A 3 1.53 -20.09 17.68
N LEU A 4 2.57 -20.84 17.29
CA LEU A 4 3.95 -20.34 17.22
C LEU A 4 4.09 -19.17 16.23
N PHE A 5 3.36 -19.24 15.11
CA PHE A 5 3.32 -18.17 14.13
C PHE A 5 2.65 -16.90 14.69
N TRP A 6 1.52 -17.04 15.38
CA TRP A 6 0.82 -15.93 16.03
C TRP A 6 1.69 -15.26 17.10
N TRP A 7 2.35 -16.05 17.94
CA TRP A 7 3.28 -15.54 18.96
C TRP A 7 4.49 -14.84 18.36
N SER A 8 4.99 -15.29 17.20
CA SER A 8 6.08 -14.61 16.49
C SER A 8 5.66 -13.23 15.98
N ILE A 9 4.49 -13.11 15.34
CA ILE A 9 3.96 -11.82 14.85
C ILE A 9 3.68 -10.87 16.02
N LEU A 10 3.06 -11.39 17.09
CA LEU A 10 2.81 -10.60 18.28
C LEU A 10 4.12 -10.09 18.88
N GLY A 11 5.13 -10.96 18.99
CA GLY A 11 6.47 -10.61 19.49
C GLY A 11 7.15 -9.53 18.65
N GLU A 12 7.08 -9.63 17.33
CA GLU A 12 7.62 -8.63 16.42
C GLU A 12 6.89 -7.28 16.58
N MET A 13 5.56 -7.26 16.63
CA MET A 13 4.79 -6.02 16.84
C MET A 13 5.09 -5.31 18.16
N LEU A 14 5.39 -6.08 19.22
CA LEU A 14 5.78 -5.53 20.52
C LEU A 14 7.13 -4.81 20.47
N SER A 15 8.03 -5.26 19.59
CA SER A 15 9.36 -4.67 19.45
C SER A 15 9.33 -3.27 18.80
N TYR A 16 8.29 -2.98 18.00
CA TYR A 16 8.16 -1.73 17.24
C TYR A 16 7.18 -0.69 17.85
N THR A 17 6.51 -1.03 18.96
CA THR A 17 5.47 -0.16 19.53
C THR A 17 5.92 0.57 20.80
N LYS A 18 5.61 1.87 20.90
CA LYS A 18 5.87 2.71 22.09
C LYS A 18 5.22 2.20 23.39
N ASN A 19 4.11 1.45 23.30
CA ASN A 19 3.40 0.87 24.45
C ASN A 19 3.12 -0.63 24.24
N PRO A 20 4.07 -1.52 24.60
CA PRO A 20 3.96 -2.96 24.34
C PRO A 20 2.82 -3.60 25.15
N ALA A 21 2.55 -3.13 26.38
CA ALA A 21 1.47 -3.67 27.21
C ALA A 21 0.09 -3.54 26.56
N LYS A 22 -0.18 -2.41 25.89
CA LYS A 22 -1.44 -2.18 25.19
C LYS A 22 -1.59 -3.11 23.98
N VAL A 23 -0.54 -3.26 23.16
CA VAL A 23 -0.56 -4.14 21.98
C VAL A 23 -0.70 -5.60 22.39
N PHE A 24 0.02 -6.00 23.43
CA PHE A 24 -0.10 -7.35 24.01
C PHE A 24 -1.53 -7.60 24.49
N GLY A 25 -2.12 -6.67 25.25
CA GLY A 25 -3.48 -6.81 25.75
C GLY A 25 -4.52 -6.90 24.63
N ILE A 26 -4.40 -6.08 23.58
CA ILE A 26 -5.30 -6.12 22.41
C ILE A 26 -5.13 -7.45 21.67
N GLY A 27 -3.90 -7.88 21.40
CA GLY A 27 -3.63 -9.12 20.68
C GLY A 27 -4.10 -10.37 21.44
N LEU A 28 -3.91 -10.40 22.76
CA LEU A 28 -4.43 -11.47 23.62
C LEU A 28 -5.96 -11.49 23.61
N SER A 29 -6.61 -10.32 23.75
CA SER A 29 -8.07 -10.20 23.73
C SER A 29 -8.65 -10.67 22.40
N ALA A 30 -8.02 -10.33 21.27
CA ALA A 30 -8.43 -10.76 19.96
C ALA A 30 -8.33 -12.30 19.80
N ASN A 31 -7.25 -12.91 20.29
CA ASN A 31 -7.08 -14.36 20.25
C ASN A 31 -8.16 -15.08 21.09
N VAL A 32 -8.37 -14.63 22.33
CA VAL A 32 -9.39 -15.19 23.23
C VAL A 32 -10.77 -15.05 22.61
N LEU A 33 -11.10 -13.89 22.05
CA LEU A 33 -12.39 -13.64 21.41
C LEU A 33 -12.59 -14.53 20.17
N GLY A 34 -11.56 -14.76 19.37
CA GLY A 34 -11.61 -15.67 18.23
C GLY A 34 -11.92 -17.12 18.64
N VAL A 35 -11.27 -17.61 19.70
CA VAL A 35 -11.54 -18.95 20.25
C VAL A 35 -12.97 -19.05 20.78
N LEU A 36 -13.44 -18.05 21.53
CA LEU A 36 -14.80 -18.03 22.07
C LEU A 36 -15.86 -18.00 20.96
N LEU A 37 -15.67 -17.18 19.92
CA LEU A 37 -16.59 -17.14 18.78
C LEU A 37 -16.61 -18.48 18.04
N GLY A 38 -15.46 -19.12 17.86
CA GLY A 38 -15.38 -20.45 17.27
C GLY A 38 -16.15 -21.50 18.06
N ASP A 39 -16.05 -21.47 19.39
CA ASP A 39 -16.75 -22.39 20.28
C ASP A 39 -18.28 -22.17 20.23
N VAL A 40 -18.71 -20.91 20.32
CA VAL A 40 -20.14 -20.52 20.20
C VAL A 40 -20.71 -20.95 18.85
N LEU A 41 -19.99 -20.68 17.75
CA LEU A 41 -20.40 -21.13 16.41
C LEU A 41 -20.47 -22.66 16.32
N GLY A 42 -19.51 -23.36 16.91
CA GLY A 42 -19.50 -24.82 16.98
C GLY A 42 -20.73 -25.37 17.68
N VAL A 43 -21.07 -24.85 18.85
CA VAL A 43 -22.26 -25.24 19.62
C VAL A 43 -23.54 -24.97 18.83
N ILE A 44 -23.68 -23.79 18.22
CA ILE A 44 -24.83 -23.42 17.38
C ILE A 44 -24.97 -24.39 16.20
N ILE A 45 -23.86 -24.76 15.55
CA ILE A 45 -23.90 -25.70 14.42
C ILE A 45 -24.32 -27.09 14.89
N THR A 46 -23.83 -27.56 16.04
CA THR A 46 -24.23 -28.86 16.59
C THR A 46 -25.68 -28.91 17.08
N SER A 47 -26.28 -27.78 17.46
CA SER A 47 -27.67 -27.71 17.91
C SER A 47 -28.69 -27.70 16.77
N ILE A 48 -28.30 -27.27 15.56
CA ILE A 48 -29.21 -27.15 14.41
C ILE A 48 -29.39 -28.50 13.66
N HIS A 49 -28.82 -29.61 14.12
CA HIS A 49 -28.95 -30.94 13.47
C HIS A 49 -28.54 -30.94 11.98
N LEU A 50 -27.67 -30.00 11.58
CA LEU A 50 -27.08 -29.99 10.24
C LEU A 50 -26.26 -31.27 10.01
N SER A 51 -26.25 -31.75 8.78
CA SER A 51 -25.39 -32.87 8.41
C SER A 51 -23.92 -32.46 8.51
N LYS A 52 -23.04 -33.34 9.00
CA LYS A 52 -21.59 -33.10 9.06
C LYS A 52 -21.01 -32.65 7.71
N ALA A 53 -21.58 -33.10 6.60
CA ALA A 53 -21.16 -32.71 5.27
C ALA A 53 -21.45 -31.23 4.98
N GLU A 54 -22.60 -30.69 5.42
CA GLU A 54 -22.99 -29.29 5.19
C GLU A 54 -22.08 -28.34 5.96
N VAL A 55 -21.69 -28.71 7.18
CA VAL A 55 -20.75 -27.96 8.02
C VAL A 55 -19.37 -27.89 7.37
N ALA A 56 -18.88 -29.03 6.85
CA ALA A 56 -17.59 -29.09 6.17
C ALA A 56 -17.58 -28.23 4.90
N VAL A 57 -18.69 -28.22 4.14
CA VAL A 57 -18.84 -27.37 2.96
C VAL A 57 -18.82 -25.89 3.34
N MET A 58 -19.55 -25.49 4.38
CA MET A 58 -19.55 -24.11 4.89
C MET A 58 -18.16 -23.66 5.37
N ALA A 59 -17.43 -24.51 6.08
CA ALA A 59 -16.06 -24.20 6.50
C ALA A 59 -15.12 -24.06 5.29
N LEU A 60 -15.23 -24.97 4.31
CA LEU A 60 -14.42 -24.94 3.10
C LEU A 60 -14.71 -23.70 2.24
N THR A 61 -15.97 -23.31 2.09
CA THR A 61 -16.32 -22.09 1.33
C THR A 61 -15.75 -20.84 2.00
N VAL A 62 -15.83 -20.73 3.33
CA VAL A 62 -15.20 -19.63 4.07
C VAL A 62 -13.69 -19.61 3.85
N VAL A 63 -13.01 -20.75 3.94
CA VAL A 63 -11.56 -20.86 3.67
C VAL A 63 -11.21 -20.49 2.22
N CYS A 64 -12.00 -20.95 1.25
CA CYS A 64 -11.77 -20.60 -0.15
C CYS A 64 -11.97 -19.10 -0.40
N ILE A 65 -13.01 -18.49 0.18
CA ILE A 65 -13.27 -17.05 0.06
C ILE A 65 -12.12 -16.26 0.68
N THR A 66 -11.65 -16.63 1.88
CA THR A 66 -10.53 -15.93 2.53
C THR A 66 -9.24 -16.04 1.71
N LEU A 67 -8.94 -17.22 1.15
CA LEU A 67 -7.78 -17.41 0.27
C LEU A 67 -7.85 -16.59 -1.03
N VAL A 68 -9.04 -16.40 -1.60
CA VAL A 68 -9.22 -15.59 -2.83
C VAL A 68 -9.17 -14.08 -2.52
N MET A 69 -9.67 -13.67 -1.36
CA MET A 69 -9.69 -12.25 -0.93
C MET A 69 -8.34 -11.75 -0.40
N LEU A 70 -7.50 -12.64 0.14
CA LEU A 70 -6.22 -12.26 0.73
C LEU A 70 -5.22 -11.62 -0.28
N PRO A 71 -5.02 -12.16 -1.51
CA PRO A 71 -4.12 -11.56 -2.50
C PRO A 71 -4.48 -10.12 -2.94
N PRO A 72 -5.73 -9.78 -3.33
CA PRO A 72 -6.06 -8.42 -3.73
C PRO A 72 -5.96 -7.45 -2.54
N LEU A 73 -6.37 -7.86 -1.34
CA LEU A 73 -6.27 -7.03 -0.14
C LEU A 73 -4.81 -6.75 0.22
N ASN A 74 -3.94 -7.77 0.15
CA ASN A 74 -2.51 -7.61 0.39
C ASN A 74 -1.86 -6.70 -0.66
N LYS A 75 -2.24 -6.82 -1.94
CA LYS A 75 -1.76 -5.91 -2.99
C LYS A 75 -2.18 -4.46 -2.73
N GLN A 76 -3.43 -4.23 -2.32
CA GLN A 76 -3.92 -2.88 -1.99
C GLN A 76 -3.18 -2.29 -0.78
N LEU A 77 -3.02 -3.07 0.29
CA LEU A 77 -2.29 -2.65 1.48
C LEU A 77 -0.84 -2.28 1.13
N LEU A 78 -0.18 -3.10 0.30
CA LEU A 78 1.20 -2.89 -0.11
C LEU A 78 1.35 -1.66 -1.03
N LEU A 79 0.37 -1.39 -1.90
CA LEU A 79 0.33 -0.16 -2.70
C LEU A 79 0.18 1.08 -1.83
N LEU A 80 -0.72 1.05 -0.84
CA LEU A 80 -0.89 2.16 0.11
C LEU A 80 0.36 2.39 0.94
N LEU A 81 0.97 1.31 1.46
CA LEU A 81 2.20 1.40 2.25
C LEU A 81 3.38 1.94 1.43
N LYS A 82 3.58 1.43 0.21
CA LYS A 82 4.62 1.94 -0.68
C LYS A 82 4.44 3.43 -0.96
N SER A 83 3.21 3.90 -1.18
CA SER A 83 2.95 5.33 -1.36
C SER A 83 3.42 6.14 -0.15
N HIS A 84 3.07 5.77 1.08
CA HIS A 84 3.42 6.58 2.25
C HIS A 84 4.90 6.50 2.65
N VAL A 85 5.50 5.30 2.59
CA VAL A 85 6.90 5.10 3.02
C VAL A 85 7.89 5.68 2.02
N TYR A 86 7.65 5.52 0.70
CA TYR A 86 8.54 6.10 -0.31
C TYR A 86 8.51 7.63 -0.31
N LEU A 87 7.32 8.23 -0.17
CA LEU A 87 7.20 9.68 -0.08
C LEU A 87 7.90 10.23 1.16
N ASN A 88 7.78 9.54 2.29
CA ASN A 88 8.46 9.93 3.52
C ASN A 88 10.00 9.85 3.37
N SER A 89 10.53 8.84 2.67
CA SER A 89 11.97 8.77 2.38
C SER A 89 12.44 9.82 1.36
N PHE A 90 11.58 10.24 0.44
CA PHE A 90 11.89 11.27 -0.55
C PHE A 90 11.92 12.68 0.07
N ASP A 91 11.06 12.94 1.06
CA ASP A 91 11.01 14.20 1.82
C ASP A 91 12.23 14.34 2.78
N LEU A 92 12.88 13.22 3.13
CA LEU A 92 14.08 13.17 3.97
C LEU A 92 15.39 13.31 3.19
N MET A 93 15.36 13.38 1.86
CA MET A 93 16.56 13.55 1.03
C MET A 93 16.89 15.03 0.80
N ASP A 94 18.15 15.38 1.01
CA ASP A 94 18.71 16.74 0.96
C ASP A 94 18.49 17.46 -0.39
N LYS A 95 18.21 18.78 -0.32
CA LYS A 95 17.80 19.63 -1.46
C LYS A 95 18.82 19.65 -2.61
N ASP A 96 20.11 19.53 -2.33
CA ASP A 96 21.16 19.51 -3.38
C ASP A 96 21.07 18.25 -4.25
N ARG A 97 20.53 17.15 -3.71
CA ARG A 97 20.31 15.91 -4.46
C ARG A 97 19.00 15.93 -5.26
N GLN A 98 18.04 16.77 -4.89
CA GLN A 98 16.79 16.98 -5.63
C GLN A 98 17.01 17.71 -6.96
N GLU A 99 17.92 18.70 -7.02
CA GLU A 99 18.22 19.43 -8.26
C GLU A 99 19.05 18.62 -9.27
N GLY A 100 19.90 17.70 -8.80
CA GLY A 100 20.68 16.80 -9.66
C GLY A 100 19.84 15.76 -10.41
N ILE A 101 18.72 15.30 -9.80
CA ILE A 101 17.80 14.29 -10.37
C ILE A 101 17.07 14.81 -11.62
N LEU A 102 16.89 16.12 -11.76
CA LEU A 102 16.08 16.72 -12.84
C LEU A 102 16.88 17.00 -14.11
N ASN A 103 18.20 17.18 -13.99
CA ASN A 103 19.07 17.63 -15.09
C ASN A 103 19.71 16.50 -15.90
N GLN A 104 19.63 15.25 -15.46
CA GLN A 104 20.38 14.15 -16.07
C GLN A 104 19.47 13.07 -16.65
N SER A 105 18.55 13.46 -17.54
CA SER A 105 17.83 12.49 -18.38
C SER A 105 18.00 12.84 -19.86
N GLN A 106 18.82 12.04 -20.54
CA GLN A 106 18.75 11.89 -21.99
C GLN A 106 17.42 11.21 -22.33
N MET A 107 16.35 12.01 -22.43
CA MET A 107 15.08 11.56 -23.01
C MET A 107 14.91 12.15 -24.40
N LYS A 108 14.36 11.34 -25.31
CA LYS A 108 14.05 11.69 -26.71
C LYS A 108 13.19 12.95 -26.85
N ASP A 109 12.53 13.37 -25.78
CA ASP A 109 11.77 14.60 -25.70
C ASP A 109 11.85 15.11 -24.24
N PRO A 110 12.65 16.15 -23.95
CA PRO A 110 12.79 16.63 -22.59
C PRO A 110 11.44 17.09 -22.04
N LEU A 111 11.24 16.90 -20.74
CA LEU A 111 10.12 17.53 -20.05
C LEU A 111 10.27 19.05 -20.18
N THR A 112 9.16 19.72 -20.48
CA THR A 112 9.12 21.18 -20.36
C THR A 112 9.27 21.58 -18.89
N GLU A 113 9.73 22.80 -18.61
CA GLU A 113 9.87 23.32 -17.23
C GLU A 113 8.60 23.08 -16.42
N ARG A 114 7.44 23.31 -17.04
CA ARG A 114 6.14 23.10 -16.39
C ARG A 114 5.84 21.64 -16.10
N GLU A 115 6.25 20.73 -16.98
CA GLU A 115 6.11 19.29 -16.73
C GLU A 115 7.10 18.80 -15.67
N GLN A 116 8.29 19.40 -15.56
CA GLN A 116 9.24 19.12 -14.48
C GLN A 116 8.69 19.56 -13.12
N GLU A 117 8.12 20.76 -13.03
CA GLU A 117 7.45 21.24 -11.82
C GLU A 117 6.30 20.32 -11.41
N VAL A 118 5.44 19.93 -12.38
CA VAL A 118 4.36 18.98 -12.12
C VAL A 118 4.90 17.62 -11.68
N LEU A 119 5.98 17.14 -12.30
CA LEU A 119 6.62 15.87 -11.93
C LEU A 119 7.16 15.91 -10.50
N GLN A 120 7.85 16.97 -10.09
CA GLN A 120 8.35 17.11 -8.71
C GLN A 120 7.20 16.99 -7.70
N VAL A 121 6.11 17.70 -7.92
CA VAL A 121 4.96 17.69 -6.99
C VAL A 121 4.23 16.32 -7.01
N ILE A 122 4.24 15.61 -8.14
CA ILE A 122 3.78 14.20 -8.22
C ILE A 122 4.68 13.30 -7.38
N LEU A 123 6.00 13.47 -7.45
CA LEU A 123 6.98 12.72 -6.66
C LEU A 123 6.89 13.03 -5.17
N SER A 124 6.38 14.21 -4.79
CA SER A 124 6.00 14.55 -3.41
C SER A 124 4.64 13.97 -3.00
N GLY A 125 3.99 13.17 -3.85
CA GLY A 125 2.80 12.39 -3.51
C GLY A 125 1.49 13.15 -3.47
N LYS A 126 1.48 14.37 -4.00
CA LYS A 126 0.30 15.23 -4.00
C LYS A 126 -0.76 14.73 -4.99
N SER A 127 -2.02 14.95 -4.64
CA SER A 127 -3.15 14.74 -5.55
C SER A 127 -3.19 15.82 -6.64
N ASN A 128 -3.91 15.56 -7.75
CA ASN A 128 -4.03 16.54 -8.83
C ASN A 128 -4.63 17.87 -8.37
N LYS A 129 -5.50 17.83 -7.34
CA LYS A 129 -6.09 19.01 -6.70
C LYS A 129 -5.05 19.82 -5.91
N GLU A 130 -4.20 19.13 -5.17
CA GLU A 130 -3.11 19.79 -4.43
C GLU A 130 -2.03 20.34 -5.37
N ILE A 131 -1.71 19.63 -6.45
CA ILE A 131 -0.81 20.12 -7.50
C ILE A 131 -1.39 21.39 -8.14
N ALA A 132 -2.68 21.38 -8.46
CA ALA A 132 -3.39 22.52 -9.02
C ALA A 132 -3.31 23.75 -8.09
N ALA A 133 -3.53 23.56 -6.79
CA ALA A 133 -3.42 24.61 -5.79
C ALA A 133 -1.98 25.13 -5.63
N MET A 134 -0.98 24.24 -5.60
CA MET A 134 0.42 24.61 -5.39
C MET A 134 1.03 25.32 -6.60
N LEU A 135 0.63 24.93 -7.81
CA LEU A 135 1.12 25.49 -9.06
C LEU A 135 0.22 26.61 -9.61
N PHE A 136 -0.84 27.01 -8.88
CA PHE A 136 -1.81 28.02 -9.30
C PHE A 136 -2.42 27.77 -10.69
N ILE A 137 -2.79 26.52 -10.98
CA ILE A 137 -3.45 26.09 -12.24
C ILE A 137 -4.69 25.26 -11.97
N THR A 138 -5.47 24.99 -13.01
CA THR A 138 -6.68 24.16 -12.88
C THR A 138 -6.33 22.66 -12.80
N GLU A 139 -7.17 21.87 -12.14
CA GLU A 139 -7.05 20.40 -12.12
C GLU A 139 -7.05 19.79 -13.54
N SER A 140 -7.77 20.41 -14.47
CA SER A 140 -7.81 19.98 -15.88
C SER A 140 -6.44 20.16 -16.53
N THR A 141 -5.79 21.30 -16.30
CA THR A 141 -4.42 21.59 -16.76
C THR A 141 -3.42 20.60 -16.17
N VAL A 142 -3.54 20.27 -14.88
CA VAL A 142 -2.71 19.25 -14.23
C VAL A 142 -2.90 17.88 -14.89
N LYS A 143 -4.14 17.45 -15.17
CA LYS A 143 -4.42 16.18 -15.85
C LYS A 143 -3.76 16.12 -17.22
N THR A 144 -3.75 17.21 -17.97
CA THR A 144 -3.07 17.31 -19.26
C THR A 144 -1.56 17.15 -19.10
N HIS A 145 -0.93 17.88 -18.18
CA HIS A 145 0.51 17.73 -17.91
C HIS A 145 0.87 16.31 -17.47
N VAL A 146 0.09 15.70 -16.56
CA VAL A 146 0.29 14.31 -16.11
C VAL A 146 0.22 13.33 -17.29
N ARG A 147 -0.75 13.51 -18.19
CA ARG A 147 -0.89 12.67 -19.38
C ARG A 147 0.31 12.80 -20.32
N ASN A 148 0.80 14.02 -20.54
CA ASN A 148 1.96 14.25 -21.39
C ASN A 148 3.22 13.64 -20.78
N ILE A 149 3.42 13.79 -19.45
CA ILE A 149 4.50 13.14 -18.72
C ILE A 149 4.42 11.63 -18.90
N PHE A 150 3.25 11.01 -18.66
CA PHE A 150 3.08 9.56 -18.84
C PHE A 150 3.42 9.10 -20.25
N SER A 151 2.99 9.85 -21.27
CA SER A 151 3.32 9.57 -22.66
C SER A 151 4.82 9.70 -22.96
N LYS A 152 5.52 10.63 -22.33
CA LYS A 152 6.97 10.83 -22.51
C LYS A 152 7.81 9.73 -21.84
N TYR A 153 7.31 9.16 -20.75
CA TYR A 153 7.95 8.04 -20.04
C TYR A 153 7.47 6.65 -20.48
N ASP A 154 6.55 6.58 -21.45
CA ASP A 154 5.91 5.34 -21.92
C ASP A 154 5.29 4.52 -20.79
N VAL A 155 4.57 5.19 -19.89
CA VAL A 155 3.91 4.59 -18.72
C VAL A 155 2.41 4.89 -18.71
N SER A 156 1.63 3.99 -18.12
CA SER A 156 0.17 4.08 -18.07
C SER A 156 -0.37 4.56 -16.73
N SER A 157 0.46 4.55 -15.68
CA SER A 157 0.04 4.89 -14.32
C SER A 157 1.08 5.66 -13.52
N ARG A 158 0.62 6.37 -12.49
CA ARG A 158 1.48 7.07 -11.53
C ARG A 158 2.46 6.13 -10.84
N ALA A 159 2.03 4.91 -10.49
CA ALA A 159 2.90 3.92 -9.85
C ALA A 159 4.00 3.42 -10.80
N GLU A 160 3.65 3.23 -12.07
CA GLU A 160 4.58 2.83 -13.12
C GLU A 160 5.58 3.95 -13.41
N LEU A 161 5.14 5.21 -13.50
CA LEU A 161 6.01 6.37 -13.63
C LEU A 161 7.08 6.41 -12.53
N ILE A 162 6.67 6.26 -11.27
CA ILE A 162 7.58 6.27 -10.12
C ILE A 162 8.57 5.10 -10.20
N THR A 163 8.09 3.90 -10.56
CA THR A 163 8.94 2.71 -10.67
C THR A 163 9.97 2.85 -11.80
N THR A 164 9.56 3.37 -12.96
CA THR A 164 10.44 3.61 -14.12
C THR A 164 11.52 4.62 -13.80
N LEU A 165 11.17 5.73 -13.13
CA LEU A 165 12.13 6.74 -12.68
C LEU A 165 13.18 6.15 -11.73
N LEU A 166 12.75 5.35 -10.75
CA LEU A 166 13.67 4.72 -9.80
C LEU A 166 14.59 3.69 -10.47
N LYS A 167 14.07 2.89 -11.40
CA LYS A 167 14.87 1.88 -12.10
C LYS A 167 16.01 2.53 -12.90
N ASN A 168 15.73 3.62 -13.61
CA ASN A 168 16.74 4.34 -14.39
C ASN A 168 17.86 4.94 -13.53
N HIS A 169 17.64 5.17 -12.23
CA HIS A 169 18.68 5.62 -11.29
C HIS A 169 19.54 4.49 -10.71
N THR A 170 19.18 3.21 -10.91
CA THR A 170 19.92 2.08 -10.33
C THR A 170 20.94 1.48 -11.32
N ASP A 171 20.80 1.78 -12.61
CA ASP A 171 21.62 1.27 -13.72
C ASP A 171 22.69 2.30 -14.20
N SER A 172 23.01 3.33 -13.40
CA SER A 172 24.09 4.31 -13.63
C SER A 172 24.94 4.47 -12.38
#